data_AF-A0A6G3XC12-F1
#
_entry.id   AF-A0A6G3XC12-F1
#
_cell.length_a   1.000
_cell.length_b   1.000
_cell.length_c   1.000
_cell.angle_alpha   90.00
_cell.angle_beta   90.00
_cell.angle_gamma   90.00
#
_symmetry.space_group_name_H-M   'P 1'
#
loop_
_entity.id
_entity.type
_entity.pdbx_description
1 polymer ?
#
loop_
_entity_poly.entity_id
_entity_poly.type
_entity_poly.pdbx_seq_one_letter_code
_entity_poly.pdbx_strand_id
1 'polypeptide(L)' 'MGWWQVGADTLASSRFVVSPLAEAVASLLVLERATAAHPGERAWLETHLPAYRRWKADDPVSALVIGAAL' A
#
# COMPACT_ATOMS: atom_id res chain seq x y z
N MET A 1 -11.38 -16.02 -2.33
CA MET A 1 -9.93 -16.28 -2.25
C MET A 1 -9.68 -17.74 -2.56
N GLY A 2 -8.87 -18.05 -3.57
CA GLY A 2 -8.57 -19.44 -3.97
C GLY A 2 -7.51 -20.07 -3.08
N TRP A 3 -7.57 -21.39 -2.91
CA TRP A 3 -6.53 -22.16 -2.23
C TRP A 3 -5.39 -22.44 -3.22
N TRP A 4 -4.16 -22.06 -2.85
CA TRP A 4 -2.96 -22.37 -3.61
C TRP A 4 -2.02 -23.22 -2.75
N GLN A 5 -1.70 -24.42 -3.22
CA GLN A 5 -0.71 -25.28 -2.59
C GLN A 5 0.65 -25.03 -3.26
N VAL A 6 1.61 -24.47 -2.52
CA VAL A 6 2.98 -24.22 -2.98
C VAL A 6 3.93 -25.10 -2.17
N GLY A 7 4.79 -25.86 -2.83
CA GLY A 7 5.78 -26.74 -2.19
C GLY A 7 6.94 -25.95 -1.56
N ALA A 8 7.53 -26.49 -0.49
CA ALA A 8 8.63 -25.84 0.23
C ALA A 8 9.87 -25.61 -0.66
N ASP A 9 10.22 -26.57 -1.51
CA ASP A 9 11.35 -26.44 -2.44
C ASP A 9 11.10 -25.39 -3.53
N THR A 10 9.85 -25.28 -4.01
CA THR A 10 9.42 -24.20 -4.91
C THR A 10 9.56 -22.85 -4.24
N LEU A 11 9.18 -22.75 -2.96
CA LEU A 11 9.29 -21.53 -2.17
C LEU A 11 10.76 -21.14 -1.93
N ALA A 12 11.61 -22.11 -1.58
CA ALA A 12 13.03 -21.91 -1.30
C ALA A 12 13.87 -21.57 -2.54
N SER A 13 13.48 -22.09 -3.71
CA SER A 13 14.13 -21.79 -4.99
C SER A 13 13.58 -20.53 -5.67
N SER A 14 12.41 -20.03 -5.24
CA SER A 14 11.83 -18.79 -5.75
C SER A 14 12.59 -17.58 -5.22
N ARG A 15 12.81 -16.59 -6.11
CA ARG A 15 13.31 -15.28 -5.70
C ARG A 15 12.12 -14.42 -5.32
N PHE A 16 11.94 -14.15 -4.03
CA PHE A 16 10.98 -13.14 -3.58
C PHE A 16 11.42 -11.79 -4.14
N VAL A 17 10.68 -11.29 -5.12
CA VAL A 17 10.83 -9.93 -5.63
C VAL A 17 9.82 -9.04 -4.92
N VAL A 18 10.28 -7.89 -4.48
CA VAL A 18 9.38 -6.82 -4.04
C VAL A 18 8.60 -6.38 -5.28
N SER A 19 7.28 -6.48 -5.23
CA SER A 19 6.42 -6.00 -6.31
C SER A 19 6.27 -4.49 -6.18
N PRO A 20 6.75 -3.68 -7.15
CA PRO A 20 6.61 -2.22 -7.07
C PRO A 20 5.15 -1.78 -6.99
N LEU A 21 4.24 -2.53 -7.64
CA LEU A 21 2.81 -2.30 -7.55
C LEU A 21 2.28 -2.55 -6.13
N ALA A 22 2.71 -3.65 -5.49
CA ALA A 22 2.27 -3.97 -4.13
C ALA A 22 2.75 -2.92 -3.12
N GLU A 23 4.00 -2.48 -3.23
CA GLU A 23 4.55 -1.42 -2.36
C GLU A 23 3.81 -0.10 -2.54
N ALA A 24 3.49 0.29 -3.77
CA ALA A 24 2.76 1.51 -4.06
C ALA A 24 1.33 1.47 -3.48
N VAL A 25 0.61 0.36 -3.67
CA VAL A 25 -0.75 0.19 -3.15
C VAL A 25 -0.74 0.10 -1.62
N ALA A 26 0.22 -0.58 -1.01
CA ALA A 26 0.39 -0.61 0.44
C ALA A 26 0.63 0.78 1.02
N SER A 27 1.51 1.57 0.41
CA SER A 27 1.77 2.96 0.79
C SER A 27 0.51 3.82 0.68
N LEU A 28 -0.26 3.65 -0.40
CA LEU A 28 -1.53 4.36 -0.60
C LEU A 28 -2.57 3.97 0.47
N LEU A 29 -2.68 2.70 0.83
CA LEU A 29 -3.56 2.22 1.90
C LEU A 29 -3.21 2.84 3.26
N VAL A 30 -1.92 2.94 3.59
CA VAL A 30 -1.46 3.55 4.85
C VAL A 30 -1.82 5.04 4.90
N LEU A 31 -1.64 5.76 3.78
CA LEU A 31 -2.02 7.17 3.66
C LEU A 31 -3.53 7.37 3.75
N GLU A 32 -4.32 6.54 3.06
CA GLU A 32 -5.78 6.64 3.03
C GLU A 32 -6.40 6.32 4.40
N ARG A 33 -5.92 5.28 5.08
CA ARG A 33 -6.36 4.91 6.43
C ARG A 33 -5.80 5.83 7.51
N ALA A 34 -4.81 6.66 7.16
CA ALA A 34 -4.10 7.55 8.06
C ALA A 34 -3.61 6.86 9.35
N THR A 35 -3.24 5.58 9.26
CA THR A 35 -2.87 4.74 10.40
C THR A 35 -1.70 3.85 10.01
N ALA A 36 -0.64 3.88 10.82
CA ALA A 36 0.52 3.00 10.67
C ALA A 36 0.15 1.57 11.11
N ALA A 37 0.40 0.58 10.24
CA ALA A 37 0.21 -0.84 10.56
C ALA A 37 1.27 -1.36 11.53
N HIS A 38 2.45 -0.73 11.55
CA HIS A 38 3.53 -1.03 12.49
C HIS A 38 4.34 0.21 12.90
N PRO A 39 5.11 0.17 14.00
CA PRO A 39 5.83 1.34 14.50
C PRO A 39 6.78 2.00 13.49
N GLY A 40 7.42 1.21 12.62
CA GLY A 40 8.34 1.72 11.60
C GLY A 40 7.70 2.65 10.55
N GLU A 41 6.39 2.59 10.34
CA GLU A 41 5.68 3.44 9.36
C GLU A 41 5.35 4.82 9.90
N ARG A 42 5.40 5.05 11.23
CA ARG A 42 4.89 6.29 11.83
C ARG A 42 5.57 7.54 11.31
N ALA A 43 6.91 7.55 11.31
CA ALA A 43 7.69 8.70 10.85
C ALA A 43 7.46 8.97 9.35
N TRP A 44 7.33 7.91 8.54
CA TRP A 44 7.00 8.03 7.13
C TRP A 44 5.60 8.61 6.93
N LEU A 45 4.60 8.09 7.66
CA LEU A 45 3.22 8.56 7.60
C LEU A 45 3.09 10.02 8.01
N GLU A 46 3.71 10.41 9.13
CA GLU A 46 3.74 11.81 9.61
C GLU A 46 4.33 12.76 8.56
N THR A 47 5.38 12.30 7.86
CA THR A 47 6.06 13.10 6.83
C THR A 47 5.18 13.30 5.58
N HIS A 48 4.48 12.27 5.12
CA HIS A 48 3.82 12.27 3.79
C HIS A 48 2.31 12.56 3.84
N LEU A 49 1.63 12.29 4.95
CA LEU A 49 0.18 12.44 5.10
C LEU A 49 -0.32 13.86 4.77
N PRO A 50 0.35 14.97 5.18
CA PRO A 50 -0.12 16.30 4.84
C PRO A 50 -0.11 16.58 3.34
N ALA A 51 0.92 16.11 2.62
CA ALA A 51 1.02 16.30 1.18
C ALA A 51 -0.04 15.48 0.42
N TYR A 52 -0.25 14.23 0.85
CA TYR A 52 -1.31 13.37 0.31
C TYR A 52 -2.70 14.01 0.44
N ARG A 53 -3.02 14.54 1.63
CA ARG A 53 -4.33 15.17 1.88
C ARG A 53 -4.55 16.40 1.00
N ARG A 54 -3.53 17.23 0.80
CA ARG A 54 -3.61 18.38 -0.12
C ARG A 54 -3.87 17.92 -1.54
N TRP A 55 -3.03 17.01 -2.04
CA TRP A 55 -3.18 16.45 -3.38
C TRP A 55 -4.57 15.85 -3.61
N LYS A 56 -5.08 15.06 -2.65
CA LYS A 56 -6.40 14.43 -2.76
C LYS A 56 -7.55 15.45 -2.74
N ALA A 57 -7.39 16.57 -2.03
CA ALA A 57 -8.37 17.65 -2.04
C ALA A 57 -8.36 18.43 -3.37
N ASP A 58 -7.18 18.55 -3.98
CA ASP A 58 -6.98 19.29 -5.25
C ASP A 58 -7.31 18.43 -6.49
N ASP A 59 -7.34 17.10 -6.37
CA ASP A 59 -7.68 16.15 -7.45
C ASP A 59 -8.91 15.28 -7.10
N PRO A 60 -10.13 15.76 -7.41
CA PRO A 60 -11.36 15.06 -7.06
C PRO A 60 -11.56 13.75 -7.85
N VAL A 61 -10.98 13.62 -9.05
CA VAL A 61 -11.13 12.40 -9.86
C VAL A 61 -10.32 11.28 -9.24
N SER A 62 -9.05 11.55 -8.91
CA SER A 62 -8.23 10.57 -8.22
C SER A 62 -8.81 10.20 -6.86
N ALA A 63 -9.37 11.17 -6.12
CA ALA A 63 -10.03 10.90 -4.85
C ALA A 63 -11.21 9.92 -4.98
N LEU A 64 -12.03 10.06 -6.03
CA LEU A 64 -13.14 9.14 -6.31
C LEU A 64 -12.65 7.74 -6.68
N VAL A 65 -11.61 7.65 -7.52
CA VAL A 65 -11.02 6.35 -7.91
C VAL A 65 -10.46 5.63 -6.69
N ILE A 66 -9.71 6.32 -5.84
CA ILE A 66 -9.15 5.76 -4.60
C ILE A 66 -10.28 5.26 -3.70
N GLY A 67 -11.31 6.07 -3.47
CA GLY A 67 -12.44 5.69 -2.63
C GLY A 67 -13.29 4.54 -3.17
N ALA A 68 -13.27 4.31 -4.49
CA ALA A 68 -13.96 3.18 -5.11
C ALA A 68 -13.12 1.89 -5.15
N ALA A 69 -11.80 2.00 -5.06
CA ALA A 69 -10.87 0.89 -5.25
C ALA A 69 -10.32 0.28 -3.95
N LEU A 70 -10.31 1.02 -2.85
CA LEU A 70 -9.76 0.61 -1.54
C LEU A 70 -10.86 0.33 -0.51
#